data_AF-A0A947E6S1-F1
#
_entry.id   AF-A0A947E6S1-F1
#
_cell.length_a   1.000
_cell.length_b   1.000
_cell.length_c   1.000
_cell.angle_alpha   90.00
_cell.angle_beta   90.00
_cell.angle_gamma   90.00
#
_symmetry.space_group_name_H-M   'P 1'
#
loop_
_entity.id
_entity.type
_entity.pdbx_description
1 polymer ?
#
loop_
_entity_poly.entity_id
_entity_poly.type
_entity_poly.pdbx_seq_one_letter_code
_entity_poly.pdbx_strand_id
1 'polypeptide(L)'
;LFTSDARSARYALPLAGVGWGIAAYHLMVFWGLVSEGLVPCGKGSSCADADVQVAGVVPIPLLSLAAFTGILVALWVAKGRAKA
;
A
#
# COMPACT_ATOMS: atom_id res chain seq x y z
N LEU A 1 19.76 4.65 -21.76
CA LEU A 1 18.71 5.49 -22.39
C LEU A 1 17.42 5.34 -21.58
N PHE A 2 17.21 6.18 -20.57
CA PHE A 2 15.92 6.26 -19.89
C PHE A 2 15.10 7.34 -20.60
N THR A 3 14.24 6.95 -21.54
CA THR A 3 13.25 7.90 -22.06
C THR A 3 12.30 8.18 -20.89
N SER A 4 12.20 9.44 -20.48
CA SER A 4 11.29 9.86 -19.42
C SER A 4 9.86 9.76 -19.95
N ASP A 5 9.30 8.55 -20.01
CA ASP A 5 7.97 8.32 -20.57
C ASP A 5 6.89 8.79 -19.59
N ALA A 6 6.42 10.01 -19.82
CA ALA A 6 5.33 10.63 -19.08
C ALA A 6 4.01 9.83 -19.11
N ARG A 7 3.82 8.96 -20.12
CA ARG A 7 2.63 8.09 -20.18
C ARG A 7 2.68 6.99 -19.14
N SER A 8 3.85 6.71 -18.55
CA SER A 8 3.99 5.72 -17.49
C SER A 8 3.09 5.98 -16.29
N ALA A 9 2.93 7.25 -15.92
CA ALA A 9 2.05 7.66 -14.85
C ALA A 9 0.57 7.30 -15.10
N ARG A 10 0.13 7.06 -16.35
CA ARG A 10 -1.28 6.71 -16.64
C ARG A 10 -1.65 5.32 -16.15
N TYR A 11 -0.73 4.35 -16.23
CA TYR A 11 -0.95 2.99 -15.74
C TYR A 11 -0.38 2.76 -14.34
N ALA A 12 0.67 3.48 -13.96
CA ALA A 12 1.26 3.35 -12.63
C ALA A 12 0.35 3.91 -11.53
N LEU A 13 -0.41 4.98 -11.80
CA LEU A 13 -1.31 5.60 -10.82
C LEU A 13 -2.47 4.69 -10.37
N PRO A 14 -3.26 4.05 -11.26
CA PRO A 14 -4.29 3.11 -10.81
C PRO A 14 -3.70 1.88 -10.12
N LEU A 15 -2.56 1.37 -10.60
CA LEU A 15 -1.89 0.23 -9.97
C LEU A 15 -1.44 0.55 -8.53
N ALA A 16 -0.80 1.71 -8.33
CA ALA A 16 -0.43 2.19 -7.01
C ALA A 16 -1.66 2.47 -6.13
N GLY A 17 -2.78 2.92 -6.71
CA GLY A 17 -4.04 3.11 -5.99
C GLY A 17 -4.65 1.80 -5.48
N VAL A 18 -4.61 0.73 -6.29
CA VAL A 18 -5.05 -0.61 -5.85
C VAL A 18 -4.14 -1.12 -4.71
N GLY A 19 -2.82 -1.01 -4.87
CA GLY A 19 -1.87 -1.40 -3.82
C GLY A 19 -2.07 -0.62 -2.52
N TRP A 20 -2.34 0.69 -2.62
CA TRP A 20 -2.67 1.54 -1.48
C TRP A 20 -3.95 1.09 -0.76
N GLY A 21 -5.01 0.75 -1.50
CA GLY A 21 -6.26 0.24 -0.92
C GLY A 21 -6.07 -1.08 -0.18
N ILE A 22 -5.28 -2.00 -0.74
CA ILE A 22 -4.94 -3.28 -0.10
C ILE A 22 -4.12 -3.03 1.18
N ALA A 23 -3.14 -2.12 1.16
CA ALA A 23 -2.35 -1.77 2.33
C ALA A 23 -3.20 -1.13 3.45
N ALA A 24 -4.14 -0.25 3.08
CA ALA A 24 -5.08 0.35 4.02
C ALA A 24 -6.00 -0.71 4.65
N TYR A 25 -6.49 -1.67 3.86
CA TYR A 25 -7.25 -2.82 4.37
C TYR A 25 -6.46 -3.61 5.39
N HIS A 26 -5.20 -3.95 5.10
CA HIS A 26 -4.34 -4.68 6.04
C HIS A 26 -4.07 -3.87 7.33
N LEU A 27 -3.93 -2.53 7.23
CA LEU A 27 -3.77 -1.68 8.41
C LEU A 27 -5.05 -1.66 9.26
N MET A 28 -6.23 -1.62 8.65
CA MET A 28 -7.51 -1.71 9.37
C MET A 28 -7.70 -3.07 10.05
N VAL A 29 -7.31 -4.17 9.38
CA VAL A 29 -7.33 -5.52 9.97
C VAL A 29 -6.33 -5.60 11.14
N PHE A 30 -5.13 -5.05 10.99
CA PHE A 30 -4.12 -5.00 12.05
C PHE A 30 -4.59 -4.23 13.29
N TRP A 31 -5.31 -3.12 13.12
CA TRP A 31 -5.90 -2.36 14.23
C TRP A 31 -7.18 -2.98 14.81
N GLY A 32 -7.65 -4.12 14.29
CA GLY A 32 -8.85 -4.80 14.79
C GLY A 32 -10.15 -4.05 14.49
N LEU A 33 -10.17 -3.12 13.53
CA LEU A 33 -11.39 -2.43 13.11
C LEU A 33 -12.31 -3.34 12.28
N VAL A 34 -11.80 -4.47 11.77
CA VAL A 34 -12.56 -5.46 11.00
C VAL A 34 -12.91 -6.65 11.89
N SER A 35 -14.21 -6.88 12.08
CA SER A 35 -14.77 -8.02 12.82
C SER A 35 -14.36 -9.36 12.20
N GLU A 36 -14.00 -10.32 13.05
CA GLU A 36 -13.60 -11.71 12.74
C GLU A 36 -14.55 -12.45 11.77
N GLY A 37 -15.79 -11.98 11.59
CA GLY A 37 -16.74 -12.57 10.64
C GLY A 37 -16.50 -12.25 9.15
N LEU A 38 -15.73 -11.21 8.82
CA LEU A 38 -15.43 -10.83 7.43
C LEU A 38 -14.08 -11.37 6.92
N VAL A 39 -13.23 -11.84 7.82
CA VAL A 39 -11.90 -12.34 7.48
C VAL A 39 -11.97 -13.86 7.42
N PRO A 40 -11.77 -14.51 6.26
CA PRO A 40 -11.56 -15.93 6.21
C PRO A 40 -10.14 -16.21 6.70
N CYS A 41 -9.88 -16.02 7.99
CA CYS A 41 -8.69 -16.58 8.66
C CYS A 41 -8.87 -18.11 8.78
N GLY A 42 -9.09 -18.77 7.64
CA GLY A 42 -9.22 -20.20 7.53
C GLY A 42 -7.84 -20.82 7.31
N LYS A 43 -7.44 -21.72 8.21
CA LYS A 43 -6.27 -22.63 8.07
C LYS A 43 -4.96 -21.93 7.66
N GLY A 44 -4.43 -21.09 8.54
CA GLY A 44 -3.09 -20.51 8.44
C GLY A 44 -2.99 -19.29 9.34
N SER A 45 -2.29 -19.42 10.46
CA SER A 45 -2.32 -18.53 11.63
C SER A 45 -1.65 -17.15 11.46
N SER A 46 -1.71 -16.50 10.30
CA SER A 46 -0.80 -15.37 10.00
C SER A 46 -1.48 -14.06 9.54
N CYS A 47 -2.76 -13.84 9.81
CA CYS A 47 -3.40 -12.53 9.52
C CYS A 47 -3.24 -11.51 10.66
N ALA A 48 -2.96 -11.97 11.87
CA ALA A 48 -2.83 -11.17 13.09
C ALA A 48 -1.69 -11.68 13.99
N ASP A 49 -0.74 -12.43 13.43
CA ASP A 49 0.43 -12.84 14.21
C ASP A 49 1.24 -11.58 14.51
N ALA A 50 1.19 -11.16 15.78
CA ALA A 50 1.64 -9.86 16.28
C ALA A 50 3.17 -9.64 16.18
N ASP A 51 3.88 -10.55 15.51
CA ASP A 51 5.33 -10.59 15.37
C ASP A 51 5.85 -9.99 14.04
N VAL A 52 4.98 -9.62 13.09
CA VAL A 52 5.38 -8.91 11.86
C VAL A 52 5.61 -7.41 12.11
N GLN A 53 6.55 -7.12 12.99
CA GLN A 53 7.04 -5.79 13.29
C GLN A 53 8.46 -5.68 12.75
N VAL A 54 8.75 -4.68 11.92
CA VAL A 54 10.15 -4.34 11.66
C VAL A 54 10.73 -3.81 12.99
N ALA A 55 11.72 -4.52 13.52
CA ALA A 55 12.41 -4.21 14.78
C ALA A 55 11.53 -4.10 16.05
N GLY A 56 10.30 -4.65 16.05
CA GLY A 56 9.43 -4.61 17.23
C GLY A 56 8.75 -3.26 17.51
N VAL A 57 8.70 -2.35 16.51
CA VAL A 57 8.15 -1.00 16.70
C VAL A 57 7.18 -0.57 15.59
N VAL A 58 7.42 -0.98 14.33
CA VAL A 58 6.60 -0.51 13.20
C VAL A 58 5.89 -1.66 12.49
N PRO A 59 4.54 -1.62 12.38
CA PRO A 59 3.79 -2.65 11.68
C PRO A 59 4.04 -2.58 10.17
N ILE A 60 4.31 -3.73 9.55
CA ILE A 60 4.51 -3.86 8.09
C ILE A 60 3.38 -3.20 7.26
N PRO A 61 2.08 -3.34 7.64
CA PRO A 61 1.00 -2.64 6.93
C PRO A 61 1.17 -1.12 6.86
N LEU A 62 1.68 -0.49 7.93
CA LEU A 62 1.92 0.97 7.96
C LEU A 62 3.06 1.37 7.02
N LEU A 63 4.15 0.59 7.00
CA LEU A 63 5.27 0.80 6.06
C LEU A 63 4.81 0.65 4.61
N SER A 64 3.97 -0.35 4.33
CA SER A 64 3.38 -0.55 3.01
C SER A 64 2.51 0.65 2.59
N LEU A 65 1.66 1.13 3.50
CA LEU A 65 0.83 2.31 3.24
C LEU A 65 1.67 3.57 3.00
N ALA A 66 2.74 3.78 3.77
CA ALA A 66 3.70 4.86 3.60
C ALA A 66 4.43 4.79 2.23
N ALA A 67 4.81 3.58 1.80
CA ALA A 67 5.43 3.39 0.50
C ALA A 67 4.47 3.72 -0.66
N PHE A 68 3.24 3.19 -0.63
CA PHE A 68 2.26 3.44 -1.68
C PHE A 68 1.78 4.90 -1.72
N THR A 69 1.65 5.57 -0.57
CA THR A 69 1.41 7.02 -0.53
C THR A 69 2.55 7.80 -1.16
N GLY A 70 3.80 7.47 -0.83
CA GLY A 70 4.99 8.08 -1.46
C GLY A 70 5.01 7.89 -2.98
N ILE A 71 4.69 6.68 -3.47
CA ILE A 71 4.60 6.38 -4.90
C ILE A 71 3.50 7.22 -5.56
N LEU A 72 2.31 7.30 -4.97
CA LEU A 72 1.20 8.11 -5.49
C LEU A 72 1.56 9.59 -5.58
N VAL A 73 2.20 10.14 -4.54
CA VAL A 73 2.68 11.54 -4.54
C VAL A 73 3.72 11.76 -5.63
N ALA A 74 4.71 10.88 -5.75
CA ALA A 74 5.75 10.97 -6.77
C ALA A 74 5.16 10.92 -8.19
N LEU A 75 4.23 9.98 -8.44
CA LEU A 75 3.54 9.87 -9.73
C LEU A 75 2.65 11.08 -10.03
N TRP A 76 1.99 11.65 -9.02
CA TRP A 76 1.16 12.83 -9.18
C TRP A 76 2.00 14.06 -9.54
N VAL A 77 3.11 14.28 -8.83
CA VAL A 77 4.07 15.35 -9.14
C VAL A 77 4.67 15.16 -10.53
N ALA A 78 5.11 13.94 -10.88
CA ALA A 78 5.65 13.65 -12.21
C ALA A 78 4.64 13.88 -13.33
N LYS A 79 3.37 13.50 -13.12
CA LYS A 79 2.27 13.77 -14.06
C LYS A 79 2.00 15.26 -14.23
N GLY A 80 2.12 16.05 -13.16
CA GLY A 80 2.01 17.52 -13.23
C GLY A 80 3.14 18.14 -14.06
N ARG A 81 4.39 17.71 -13.83
CA ARG A 81 5.56 18.18 -14.57
C ARG A 81 5.55 17.81 -16.05
N ALA A 82 4.94 16.69 -16.42
CA ALA A 82 4.83 16.26 -17.81
C ALA A 82 3.68 16.92 -18.60
N LYS A 83 2.78 17.63 -17.90
CA LYS A 83 1.69 18.40 -18.52
C LYS A 83 2.03 19.89 -18.68
N ALA A 84 3.01 20.39 -17.92
CA ALA A 84 3.57 21.74 -18.05
C ALA A 84 4.57 21.78 -19.22
#